data_AF-I2K9T0-F1
#
_entry.id   AF-I2K9T0-F1
#
_cell.length_a   1.000
_cell.length_b   1.000
_cell.length_c   1.000
_cell.angle_alpha   90.00
_cell.angle_beta   90.00
_cell.angle_gamma   90.00
#
_symmetry.space_group_name_H-M   'P 1'
#
loop_
_entity.id
_entity.type
_entity.pdbx_description
1 polymer ?
#
loop_
_entity_poly.entity_id
_entity_poly.type
_entity_poly.pdbx_seq_one_letter_code
_entity_poly.pdbx_strand_id
1 'polypeptide(L)'
;MGFPWLFDKNRLLLWHNFIKRFEPHLKDTEEIDSFYFDLLLSAAQKWDKQNPKRIVCESYITLLEYEGRLHHDEHCYICENRIEEEIALMQSFIPAHPACLYTAALPTKKVLDFFKTKKTVFLEDHEVDYLFEIVMKGL
;
A
#
# COMPACT_ATOMS: atom_id res chain seq x y z
N MET A 1 -18.03 -4.98 22.41
CA MET A 1 -17.60 -4.75 21.01
C MET A 1 -16.59 -3.63 21.02
N GLY A 2 -15.32 -3.96 20.81
CA GLY A 2 -14.23 -3.00 20.76
C GLY A 2 -13.02 -3.67 20.13
N PHE A 3 -12.17 -2.88 19.49
CA PHE A 3 -10.93 -3.36 18.90
C PHE A 3 -9.85 -3.45 19.99
N PRO A 4 -9.40 -4.66 20.40
CA PRO A 4 -8.44 -4.79 21.52
C PRO A 4 -7.10 -4.11 21.25
N TRP A 5 -6.72 -4.04 19.97
CA TRP A 5 -5.49 -3.37 19.52
C TRP A 5 -5.49 -1.86 19.76
N LEU A 6 -6.63 -1.24 20.11
CA LEU A 6 -6.67 0.18 20.50
C LEU A 6 -5.86 0.47 21.76
N PHE A 7 -5.62 -0.54 22.61
CA PHE A 7 -4.81 -0.40 23.82
C PHE A 7 -3.31 -0.67 23.58
N ASP A 8 -2.95 -1.17 22.40
CA ASP A 8 -1.56 -1.34 21.97
C ASP A 8 -1.08 -0.05 21.32
N LYS A 9 -0.19 0.67 21.99
CA LYS A 9 0.32 1.98 21.53
C LYS A 9 0.98 1.92 20.15
N ASN A 10 1.68 0.83 19.83
CA ASN A 10 2.37 0.69 18.55
C ASN A 10 1.36 0.47 17.43
N ARG A 11 0.38 -0.42 17.65
CA ARG A 11 -0.69 -0.67 16.67
C ARG A 11 -1.57 0.55 16.46
N LEU A 12 -1.89 1.28 17.53
CA LEU A 12 -2.67 2.50 17.47
C LEU A 12 -1.93 3.61 16.70
N LEU A 13 -0.61 3.76 16.91
CA LEU A 13 0.20 4.73 16.18
C LEU A 13 0.22 4.41 14.67
N LEU A 14 0.45 3.15 14.30
CA LEU A 14 0.41 2.71 12.91
C LEU A 14 -0.98 2.96 12.27
N TRP A 15 -2.04 2.68 13.03
CA TRP A 15 -3.41 2.92 12.60
C TRP A 15 -3.69 4.41 12.32
N HIS A 16 -3.27 5.30 13.23
CA HIS A 16 -3.41 6.73 13.03
C HIS A 16 -2.65 7.24 11.80
N ASN A 17 -1.43 6.74 11.57
CA ASN A 17 -0.65 7.11 10.39
C ASN A 17 -1.32 6.62 9.09
N PHE A 18 -1.89 5.42 9.12
CA PHE A 18 -2.63 4.86 7.99
C PHE A 18 -3.92 5.63 7.68
N ILE A 19 -4.77 5.90 8.67
CA ILE A 19 -6.04 6.65 8.46
C ILE A 19 -5.78 8.03 7.85
N LYS A 20 -4.70 8.72 8.22
CA LYS A 20 -4.36 10.02 7.65
C LYS A 20 -4.16 10.00 6.12
N ARG A 21 -3.96 8.83 5.51
CA ARG A 21 -3.92 8.69 4.05
C ARG A 21 -5.31 8.76 3.41
N PHE A 22 -6.37 8.48 4.18
CA PHE A 22 -7.76 8.58 3.75
C PHE A 22 -8.34 9.98 3.90
N GLU A 23 -7.69 10.88 4.65
CA GLU A 23 -8.20 12.24 4.90
C GLU A 23 -8.59 12.99 3.61
N PRO A 24 -7.78 12.99 2.52
CA PRO A 24 -8.16 13.67 1.28
C PRO A 24 -9.40 13.10 0.59
N HIS A 25 -9.75 11.84 0.87
CA HIS A 25 -10.86 11.12 0.24
C HIS A 25 -12.17 11.26 1.03
N LEU A 26 -12.04 11.56 2.33
CA LEU A 26 -13.17 11.72 3.25
C LEU A 26 -13.55 13.19 3.48
N LYS A 27 -12.72 14.12 3.01
CA LYS A 27 -12.88 15.56 3.20
C LYS A 27 -13.43 16.19 1.92
N ASP A 28 -14.28 17.20 2.09
CA ASP A 28 -14.79 18.05 1.00
C ASP A 28 -15.63 17.32 -0.07
N THR A 29 -16.27 16.19 0.28
CA THR A 29 -17.23 15.47 -0.60
C THR A 29 -18.65 15.56 -0.03
N GLU A 30 -19.65 15.85 -0.89
CA GLU A 30 -21.07 15.90 -0.47
C GLU A 30 -21.61 14.49 -0.18
N GLU A 31 -21.13 13.49 -0.92
CA GLU A 31 -21.39 12.07 -0.69
C GLU A 31 -20.06 11.31 -0.70
N ILE A 32 -19.83 10.51 0.35
CA ILE A 32 -18.65 9.63 0.46
C ILE A 32 -19.11 8.22 0.10
N ASP A 33 -18.46 7.60 -0.90
CA ASP A 33 -18.72 6.21 -1.26
C ASP A 33 -18.46 5.28 -0.06
N SER A 34 -19.32 4.29 0.15
CA SER A 34 -19.17 3.31 1.25
C SER A 34 -17.85 2.54 1.17
N PHE A 35 -17.27 2.42 -0.02
CA PHE A 35 -15.98 1.77 -0.26
C PHE A 35 -14.90 2.18 0.75
N TYR A 36 -14.72 3.48 1.00
CA TYR A 36 -13.66 3.96 1.89
C TYR A 36 -13.86 3.48 3.33
N PHE A 37 -15.12 3.48 3.81
CA PHE A 37 -15.46 3.01 5.15
C PHE A 37 -15.36 1.49 5.25
N ASP A 38 -15.80 0.75 4.23
CA ASP A 38 -15.73 -0.70 4.17
C ASP A 38 -14.27 -1.18 4.15
N LEU A 39 -13.40 -0.49 3.41
CA LEU A 39 -11.98 -0.76 3.36
C LEU A 39 -11.30 -0.55 4.73
N LEU A 40 -11.58 0.58 5.39
CA LEU A 40 -11.08 0.87 6.74
C LEU A 40 -11.61 -0.13 7.77
N LEU A 41 -12.89 -0.48 7.73
CA LEU A 41 -13.49 -1.44 8.65
C LEU A 41 -12.86 -2.84 8.46
N SER A 42 -12.65 -3.27 7.21
CA SER A 42 -11.97 -4.52 6.89
C SER A 42 -10.55 -4.56 7.42
N ALA A 43 -9.80 -3.45 7.30
CA ALA A 43 -8.46 -3.33 7.85
C ALA A 43 -8.47 -3.42 9.38
N ALA A 44 -9.36 -2.66 10.05
CA ALA A 44 -9.51 -2.64 11.51
C ALA A 44 -9.82 -4.04 12.10
N GLN A 45 -10.66 -4.82 11.41
CA GLN A 45 -11.05 -6.19 11.83
C GLN A 45 -9.93 -7.24 11.72
N LYS A 46 -8.92 -6.97 10.89
CA LYS A 46 -7.74 -7.81 10.69
C LYS A 46 -6.54 -7.33 11.50
N TRP A 47 -6.61 -6.11 12.03
CA TRP A 47 -5.47 -5.36 12.57
C TRP A 47 -4.79 -6.02 13.77
N ASP A 48 -5.48 -6.84 14.56
CA ASP A 48 -4.91 -7.64 15.65
C ASP A 48 -4.42 -9.02 15.20
N LYS A 49 -5.01 -9.58 14.15
CA LYS A 49 -4.75 -10.94 13.65
C LYS A 49 -3.54 -11.06 12.74
N GLN A 50 -3.11 -9.96 12.12
CA GLN A 50 -2.01 -9.96 11.15
C GLN A 50 -1.01 -8.84 11.43
N ASN A 51 0.11 -8.86 10.70
CA ASN A 51 1.07 -7.76 10.71
C ASN A 51 0.38 -6.49 10.16
N PRO A 52 0.25 -5.41 10.95
CA PRO A 52 -0.40 -4.17 10.51
C PRO A 52 0.16 -3.58 9.22
N LYS A 53 1.48 -3.69 8.99
CA LYS A 53 2.11 -3.15 7.78
C LYS A 53 1.64 -3.88 6.52
N ARG A 54 1.45 -5.21 6.61
CA ARG A 54 0.86 -6.01 5.51
C ARG A 54 -0.54 -5.52 5.21
N ILE A 55 -1.37 -5.32 6.24
CA ILE A 55 -2.74 -4.81 6.09
C ILE A 55 -2.73 -3.42 5.43
N VAL A 56 -1.81 -2.54 5.81
CA VAL A 56 -1.64 -1.23 5.20
C VAL A 56 -1.33 -1.35 3.71
N CYS A 57 -0.33 -2.13 3.33
CA CYS A 57 0.05 -2.30 1.92
C CYS A 57 -1.11 -2.88 1.09
N GLU A 58 -1.80 -3.91 1.60
CA GLU A 58 -2.94 -4.53 0.91
C GLU A 58 -4.15 -3.60 0.80
N SER A 59 -4.42 -2.81 1.84
CA SER A 59 -5.52 -1.85 1.82
C SER A 59 -5.20 -0.69 0.87
N TYR A 60 -3.95 -0.21 0.88
CA TYR A 60 -3.52 0.89 0.02
C TYR A 60 -3.55 0.53 -1.46
N ILE A 61 -3.10 -0.67 -1.85
CA ILE A 61 -3.20 -1.09 -3.25
C ILE A 61 -4.64 -1.28 -3.71
N THR A 62 -5.53 -1.71 -2.79
CA THR A 62 -6.97 -1.82 -3.07
C THR A 62 -7.59 -0.44 -3.27
N LEU A 63 -7.18 0.55 -2.46
CA LEU A 63 -7.56 1.96 -2.63
C LEU A 63 -7.12 2.50 -3.99
N LEU A 64 -5.84 2.31 -4.35
CA LEU A 64 -5.29 2.78 -5.63
C LEU A 64 -6.03 2.18 -6.83
N GLU A 65 -6.38 0.89 -6.78
CA GLU A 65 -7.14 0.26 -7.87
C GLU A 65 -8.56 0.83 -7.99
N TYR A 66 -9.27 0.98 -6.86
CA TYR A 66 -10.61 1.56 -6.86
C TYR A 66 -10.63 2.99 -7.43
N GLU A 67 -9.58 3.77 -7.16
CA GLU A 67 -9.40 5.13 -7.68
C GLU A 67 -8.90 5.19 -9.13
N GLY A 68 -8.61 4.04 -9.76
CA GLY A 68 -8.04 3.98 -11.12
C GLY A 68 -6.59 4.46 -11.19
N ARG A 69 -5.86 4.41 -10.09
CA ARG A 69 -4.49 4.91 -9.92
C ARG A 69 -3.43 3.81 -9.83
N LEU A 70 -3.84 2.55 -9.87
CA LEU A 70 -2.89 1.43 -9.87
C LEU A 70 -2.29 1.25 -11.27
N HIS A 71 -0.96 1.36 -11.36
CA HIS A 71 -0.21 1.16 -12.60
C HIS A 71 0.13 -0.32 -12.77
N HIS A 72 -0.45 -0.97 -13.79
CA HIS A 72 -0.12 -2.35 -14.15
C HIS A 72 0.99 -2.46 -15.19
N ASP A 73 1.69 -1.36 -15.47
CA ASP A 73 2.70 -1.31 -16.51
C ASP A 73 4.01 -1.99 -16.07
N GLU A 74 4.59 -2.77 -16.98
CA GLU A 74 5.92 -3.34 -16.83
C GLU A 74 7.02 -2.40 -17.34
N HIS A 75 6.68 -1.15 -17.71
CA HIS A 75 7.63 -0.12 -18.11
C HIS A 75 7.96 0.84 -16.96
N CYS A 76 9.22 1.27 -16.93
CA CYS A 76 9.69 2.27 -15.99
C CYS A 76 9.07 3.63 -16.30
N TYR A 77 8.45 4.25 -15.29
CA TYR A 77 7.84 5.56 -15.44
C TYR A 77 8.84 6.68 -15.84
N ILE A 78 10.14 6.49 -15.58
CA ILE A 78 11.18 7.52 -15.80
C ILE A 78 11.80 7.41 -17.20
N CYS A 79 12.20 6.21 -17.60
CA CYS A 79 12.93 6.00 -18.86
C CYS A 79 12.12 5.26 -19.93
N GLU A 80 10.88 4.86 -19.60
CA GLU A 80 9.91 4.17 -20.46
C GLU A 80 10.36 2.79 -20.98
N ASN A 81 11.54 2.32 -20.59
CA ASN A 81 12.01 0.98 -20.92
C ASN A 81 11.39 -0.07 -19.99
N ARG A 82 11.27 -1.31 -20.49
CA ARG A 82 10.77 -2.46 -19.74
C ARG A 82 11.60 -2.70 -18.47
N ILE A 83 10.92 -3.02 -17.37
CA ILE A 83 11.49 -3.49 -16.10
C ILE A 83 11.60 -5.01 -16.17
N GLU A 84 12.79 -5.53 -15.86
CA GLU A 84 13.07 -6.97 -15.94
C GLU A 84 13.02 -7.60 -14.54
N GLU A 85 14.16 -7.97 -13.96
CA GLU A 85 14.22 -8.78 -12.74
C GLU A 85 13.95 -7.98 -11.46
N GLU A 86 14.34 -6.71 -11.46
CA GLU A 86 14.29 -5.84 -10.30
C GLU A 86 13.46 -4.57 -10.57
N ILE A 87 12.54 -4.29 -9.64
CA ILE A 87 11.66 -3.13 -9.67
C ILE A 87 11.87 -2.28 -8.43
N ALA A 88 11.83 -0.97 -8.59
CA ALA A 88 11.64 -0.03 -7.50
C ALA A 88 10.29 0.67 -7.67
N LEU A 89 9.76 1.22 -6.59
CA LEU A 89 8.45 1.83 -6.59
C LEU A 89 8.53 3.27 -6.08
N MET A 90 7.96 4.19 -6.84
CA MET A 90 7.68 5.56 -6.40
C MET A 90 6.40 5.59 -5.55
N GLN A 91 5.97 6.79 -5.16
CA GLN A 91 4.66 6.99 -4.53
C GLN A 91 3.53 6.40 -5.38
N SER A 92 2.42 6.03 -4.75
CA SER A 92 1.30 5.32 -5.40
C SER A 92 1.69 4.01 -6.10
N PHE A 93 2.78 3.37 -5.66
CA PHE A 93 3.31 2.14 -6.24
C PHE A 93 3.56 2.24 -7.76
N ILE A 94 4.05 3.39 -8.23
CA ILE A 94 4.40 3.58 -9.63
C ILE A 94 5.72 2.85 -9.93
N PRO A 95 5.77 1.99 -10.97
CA PRO A 95 6.94 1.19 -11.34
C PRO A 95 8.08 2.05 -11.90
N ALA A 96 9.30 1.81 -11.41
CA ALA A 96 10.53 2.40 -11.95
C ALA A 96 11.70 1.43 -11.84
N HIS A 97 12.75 1.63 -12.64
CA HIS A 97 14.01 0.91 -12.41
C HIS A 97 14.66 1.37 -11.10
N PRO A 98 15.26 0.46 -10.32
CA PRO A 98 16.08 0.84 -9.16
C PRO A 98 17.17 1.85 -9.51
N ALA A 99 17.79 1.72 -10.69
CA ALA A 99 18.83 2.63 -11.18
C ALA A 99 18.29 4.03 -11.55
N CYS A 100 17.03 4.13 -11.98
CA CYS A 100 16.40 5.43 -12.28
C CYS A 100 15.98 6.16 -10.99
N LEU A 101 15.60 5.42 -9.95
CA LEU A 101 15.11 5.97 -8.68
C LEU A 101 16.20 6.06 -7.58
N TYR A 102 17.36 5.44 -7.79
CA TYR A 102 18.47 5.33 -6.84
C TYR A 102 18.01 4.81 -5.46
N THR A 103 17.23 3.73 -5.45
CA THR A 103 16.66 3.15 -4.23
C THR A 103 16.74 1.62 -4.24
N ALA A 104 16.32 0.99 -3.15
CA ALA A 104 16.27 -0.46 -3.02
C ALA A 104 15.34 -1.09 -4.07
N ALA A 105 15.71 -2.30 -4.50
CA ALA A 105 14.97 -3.11 -5.44
C ALA A 105 14.12 -4.16 -4.73
N LEU A 106 13.03 -4.55 -5.39
CA LEU A 106 12.23 -5.72 -5.10
C LEU A 106 12.25 -6.67 -6.32
N PRO A 107 12.06 -7.98 -6.13
CA PRO A 107 11.87 -8.89 -7.25
C PRO A 107 10.59 -8.53 -8.03
N THR A 108 10.72 -8.18 -9.31
CA THR A 108 9.60 -7.72 -10.16
C THR A 108 8.41 -8.68 -10.09
N LYS A 109 8.67 -9.99 -10.19
CA LYS A 109 7.62 -11.01 -10.13
C LYS A 109 6.77 -10.92 -8.86
N LYS A 110 7.38 -10.74 -7.70
CA LYS A 110 6.66 -10.63 -6.43
C LYS A 110 5.78 -9.39 -6.37
N VAL A 111 6.27 -8.27 -6.92
CA VAL A 111 5.51 -7.01 -6.99
C VAL A 111 4.32 -7.14 -7.94
N LEU A 112 4.51 -7.76 -9.11
CA LEU A 112 3.42 -8.01 -10.05
C LEU A 112 2.38 -8.98 -9.47
N ASP A 113 2.81 -10.03 -8.77
CA ASP A 113 1.91 -10.92 -8.04
C ASP A 113 1.13 -10.17 -6.95
N PHE A 114 1.79 -9.25 -6.22
CA PHE A 114 1.13 -8.37 -5.26
C PHE A 114 0.12 -7.44 -5.94
N PHE A 115 0.43 -6.83 -7.10
CA PHE A 115 -0.49 -5.94 -7.82
C PHE A 115 -1.73 -6.68 -8.29
N LYS A 116 -1.55 -7.91 -8.78
CA LYS A 116 -2.64 -8.75 -9.26
C LYS A 116 -3.51 -9.28 -8.12
N THR A 117 -2.90 -9.77 -7.04
CA THR A 117 -3.62 -10.46 -5.97
C THR A 117 -4.06 -9.55 -4.83
N LYS A 118 -3.40 -8.39 -4.66
CA LYS A 118 -3.52 -7.48 -3.51
C LYS A 118 -3.22 -8.20 -2.20
N LYS A 119 -2.32 -9.19 -2.26
CA LYS A 119 -1.91 -10.02 -1.13
C LYS A 119 -0.40 -9.98 -1.01
N THR A 120 0.06 -9.80 0.21
CA THR A 120 1.50 -9.74 0.54
C THR A 120 2.08 -11.12 0.85
N VAL A 121 1.33 -12.20 0.62
CA VAL A 121 1.70 -13.57 1.04
C VAL A 121 3.05 -14.06 0.51
N PHE A 122 3.48 -13.56 -0.66
CA PHE A 122 4.77 -13.90 -1.27
C PHE A 122 5.90 -12.91 -0.95
N LEU A 123 5.61 -11.89 -0.15
CA LEU A 123 6.57 -10.88 0.27
C LEU A 123 7.14 -11.21 1.65
N GLU A 124 8.46 -11.10 1.78
CA GLU A 124 9.19 -11.15 3.03
C GLU A 124 8.91 -9.91 3.88
N ASP A 125 9.15 -9.99 5.18
CA ASP A 125 8.85 -8.87 6.09
C ASP A 125 9.61 -7.59 5.74
N HIS A 126 10.86 -7.68 5.27
CA HIS A 126 11.64 -6.52 4.84
C HIS A 126 11.11 -5.90 3.52
N GLU A 127 10.56 -6.72 2.62
CA GLU A 127 9.93 -6.24 1.38
C GLU A 127 8.62 -5.50 1.72
N VAL A 128 7.85 -6.03 2.68
CA VAL A 128 6.66 -5.36 3.22
C VAL A 128 7.00 -4.06 3.93
N ASP A 129 8.07 -4.03 4.71
CA ASP A 129 8.54 -2.82 5.37
C ASP A 129 8.88 -1.75 4.34
N TYR A 130 9.59 -2.09 3.25
CA TYR A 130 9.88 -1.17 2.16
C TYR A 130 8.60 -0.61 1.51
N LEU A 131 7.62 -1.48 1.19
CA LEU A 131 6.32 -1.03 0.66
C LEU A 131 5.59 -0.12 1.64
N PHE A 132 5.59 -0.46 2.93
CA PHE A 132 4.96 0.33 3.97
C PHE A 132 5.57 1.74 4.05
N GLU A 133 6.89 1.86 3.98
CA GLU A 133 7.56 3.16 3.95
C GLU A 133 7.14 4.00 2.74
N ILE A 134 6.92 3.38 1.57
CA ILE A 134 6.36 4.07 0.39
C ILE A 134 4.95 4.60 0.69
N VAL A 135 4.07 3.79 1.29
CA VAL A 135 2.72 4.24 1.68
C VAL A 135 2.79 5.41 2.69
N MET A 136 3.72 5.36 3.64
CA MET A 136 3.86 6.38 4.68
C MET A 136 4.41 7.70 4.17
N LYS A 137 5.24 7.70 3.10
CA LYS A 137 5.73 8.93 2.44
C LYS A 137 4.61 9.82 1.89
N GLY A 138 3.38 9.31 1.80
CA GLY A 138 2.19 10.10 1.47
C GLY A 138 1.97 10.27 -0.04
N LEU A 139 0.81 10.83 -0.34
CA LEU A 139 0.43 11.29 -1.68
C LEU A 139 1.30 12.45 -2.14
#